data_AF-A0A6I9XUF9-F1
#
_entry.id   AF-A0A6I9XUF9-F1
#
_cell.length_a   1.000
_cell.length_b   1.000
_cell.length_c   1.000
_cell.angle_alpha   90.00
_cell.angle_beta   90.00
_cell.angle_gamma   90.00
#
_symmetry.space_group_name_H-M   'P 1'
#
loop_
_entity.id
_entity.type
_entity.pdbx_description
1 polymer ?
#
loop_
_entity_poly.entity_id
_entity_poly.type
_entity_poly.pdbx_seq_one_letter_code
_entity_poly.pdbx_strand_id
1 'polypeptide(L)'
;MSKRKLKDDSFTNGECISKVQKILHERFCHLNPNGKLFGLEHQYKQLLELIKHTAINGESNSVLVIGPRGSGKTLLVCHVLKKLLEIKEVKENILQVHLNGLLQTNDRIALKEMTRQLNLENVVGDKVFGSFAENLAFLLEALKKGDRDHSCPVLFILDEFDLFVHHKNQTLLYNLFDISQSAQTPIAVIGLTCRLDILELMEKRVKSRFSHRQIYLMNSFDFKTYLNICKEQLSLPPEFPEKSFIQKWNRHIQSLLEDIKVQDVLQNQFYYNKDLRCLFMLLMLASNNITASHPYIRVSDFLEANKVCRMDTKANIVHGLSVLELCLIIAMKHLNDTYEGEPFNFQMVYHGELIGVF
;
A
#
# COMPACT_ATOMS: atom_id res chain seq x y z
N MET A 1 54.08 23.09 5.62
CA MET A 1 54.08 22.24 4.40
C MET A 1 54.69 20.89 4.82
N SER A 2 54.14 19.69 4.69
CA SER A 2 52.96 19.11 4.04
C SER A 2 52.65 17.81 4.82
N LYS A 3 51.60 17.79 5.65
CA LYS A 3 51.09 16.55 6.33
C LYS A 3 49.57 16.63 6.57
N ARG A 4 48.83 17.36 5.72
CA ARG A 4 47.37 17.44 5.73
C ARG A 4 46.87 17.49 4.29
N LYS A 5 46.89 16.35 3.62
CA LYS A 5 46.18 16.02 2.36
C LYS A 5 46.63 14.60 2.02
N LEU A 6 45.74 13.64 2.20
CA LEU A 6 45.77 12.20 1.84
C LEU A 6 44.94 11.40 2.89
N LYS A 7 43.73 11.88 3.18
CA LYS A 7 42.61 11.03 3.61
C LYS A 7 41.67 11.02 2.42
N ASP A 8 42.08 10.34 1.37
CA ASP A 8 41.23 10.08 0.22
C ASP A 8 40.35 8.86 0.54
N ASP A 9 39.06 9.06 0.31
CA ASP A 9 37.92 8.19 0.58
C ASP A 9 38.02 6.81 -0.11
N SER A 10 38.60 5.81 0.55
CA SER A 10 38.32 4.41 0.21
C SER A 10 37.26 3.88 1.17
N PHE A 11 35.98 3.97 0.78
CA PHE A 11 34.94 3.21 1.47
C PHE A 11 35.35 1.73 1.51
N THR A 12 35.32 1.12 2.68
CA THR A 12 35.56 -0.33 2.75
C THR A 12 34.41 -1.06 2.08
N ASN A 13 34.68 -2.15 1.35
CA ASN A 13 33.63 -2.94 0.68
C ASN A 13 32.46 -3.29 1.63
N GLY A 14 32.73 -3.49 2.92
CA GLY A 14 31.72 -3.75 3.95
C GLY A 14 30.76 -2.57 4.19
N GLU A 15 31.25 -1.33 4.21
CA GLU A 15 30.42 -0.13 4.35
C GLU A 15 29.56 0.10 3.10
N CYS A 16 30.08 -0.19 1.91
CA CYS A 16 29.30 -0.15 0.67
C CYS A 16 28.15 -1.16 0.71
N ILE A 17 28.41 -2.39 1.18
CA ILE A 17 27.40 -3.44 1.32
C ILE A 17 26.32 -3.06 2.34
N SER A 18 26.70 -2.53 3.50
CA SER A 18 25.73 -2.07 4.50
C SER A 18 24.83 -0.95 3.97
N LYS A 19 25.40 -0.02 3.18
CA LYS A 19 24.62 1.01 2.48
C LYS A 19 23.68 0.43 1.44
N VAL A 20 24.10 -0.59 0.70
CA VAL A 20 23.24 -1.32 -0.25
C VAL A 20 22.05 -1.93 0.47
N GLN A 21 22.28 -2.66 1.55
CA GLN A 21 21.20 -3.25 2.35
C GLN A 21 20.23 -2.19 2.85
N LYS A 22 20.73 -1.07 3.37
CA LYS A 22 19.89 0.04 3.83
C LYS A 22 19.01 0.59 2.71
N ILE A 23 19.58 0.84 1.53
CA ILE A 23 18.83 1.35 0.36
C ILE A 23 17.78 0.33 -0.11
N LEU A 24 18.12 -0.96 -0.19
CA LEU A 24 17.21 -2.00 -0.63
C LEU A 24 16.08 -2.23 0.39
N HIS A 25 16.41 -2.27 1.68
CA HIS A 25 15.41 -2.41 2.74
C HIS A 25 14.47 -1.21 2.79
N GLU A 26 14.99 0.03 2.67
CA GLU A 26 14.15 1.22 2.60
C GLU A 26 13.23 1.21 1.38
N ARG A 27 13.69 0.65 0.24
CA ARG A 27 12.91 0.57 -0.99
C ARG A 27 11.81 -0.49 -0.93
N PHE A 28 12.06 -1.62 -0.28
CA PHE A 28 11.11 -2.75 -0.24
C PHE A 28 10.14 -2.68 0.94
N CYS A 29 10.61 -2.22 2.11
CA CYS A 29 9.80 -2.23 3.34
C CYS A 29 9.03 -0.92 3.53
N HIS A 30 9.58 0.21 3.10
CA HIS A 30 8.92 1.51 3.27
C HIS A 30 8.27 1.95 1.96
N LEU A 31 7.10 2.58 2.09
CA LEU A 31 6.48 3.31 0.99
C LEU A 31 7.38 4.50 0.67
N ASN A 32 8.23 4.36 -0.36
CA ASN A 32 9.11 5.45 -0.77
C ASN A 32 8.36 6.36 -1.75
N PRO A 33 7.92 7.56 -1.34
CA PRO A 33 7.21 8.49 -2.22
C PRO A 33 8.11 9.07 -3.33
N ASN A 34 9.42 8.83 -3.27
CA ASN A 34 10.40 9.23 -4.28
C ASN A 34 10.65 8.10 -5.31
N GLY A 35 10.03 6.93 -5.12
CA GLY A 35 10.13 5.81 -6.04
C GLY A 35 9.43 6.10 -7.36
N LYS A 36 9.90 5.46 -8.43
CA LYS A 36 9.26 5.51 -9.74
C LYS A 36 7.91 4.78 -9.70
N LEU A 37 6.90 5.37 -10.32
CA LEU A 37 5.61 4.73 -10.53
C LEU A 37 5.67 3.84 -11.78
N PHE A 38 5.41 2.55 -11.64
CA PHE A 38 5.47 1.60 -12.76
C PHE A 38 4.10 1.43 -13.40
N GLY A 39 3.96 1.78 -14.68
CA GLY A 39 2.72 1.56 -15.44
C GLY A 39 1.51 2.37 -14.98
N LEU A 40 1.69 3.32 -14.04
CA LEU A 40 0.61 4.16 -13.50
C LEU A 40 0.66 5.61 -14.03
N GLU A 41 1.42 5.87 -15.09
CA GLU A 41 1.68 7.24 -15.56
C GLU A 41 0.40 7.96 -16.01
N HIS A 42 -0.52 7.24 -16.65
CA HIS A 42 -1.78 7.80 -17.11
C HIS A 42 -2.69 8.18 -15.93
N GLN A 43 -2.91 7.24 -15.00
CA GLN A 43 -3.70 7.47 -13.78
C GLN A 43 -3.09 8.57 -12.92
N TYR A 44 -1.76 8.63 -12.86
CA TYR A 44 -1.02 9.67 -12.17
C TYR A 44 -1.29 11.06 -12.77
N LYS A 45 -1.22 11.20 -14.10
CA LYS A 45 -1.54 12.46 -14.78
C LYS A 45 -2.97 12.90 -14.53
N GLN A 46 -3.93 11.98 -14.66
CA GLN A 46 -5.35 12.26 -14.40
C GLN A 46 -5.60 12.74 -12.97
N LEU A 47 -5.05 12.04 -11.97
CA LEU A 47 -5.21 12.44 -10.58
C LEU A 47 -4.50 13.76 -10.27
N LEU A 48 -3.30 13.96 -10.82
CA LEU A 48 -2.53 15.20 -10.66
C LEU A 48 -3.28 16.41 -11.24
N GLU A 49 -3.84 16.29 -12.44
CA GLU A 49 -4.62 17.36 -13.07
C GLU A 49 -5.84 17.71 -12.24
N LEU A 50 -6.61 16.71 -11.78
CA LEU A 50 -7.81 16.93 -10.96
C LEU A 50 -7.48 17.70 -9.67
N ILE A 51 -6.44 17.29 -8.93
CA ILE A 51 -6.08 17.95 -7.68
C ILE A 51 -5.45 19.32 -7.94
N LYS A 52 -4.71 19.50 -9.04
CA LYS A 52 -4.23 20.84 -9.45
C LYS A 52 -5.37 21.80 -9.71
N HIS A 53 -6.41 21.37 -10.42
CA HIS A 53 -7.60 22.18 -10.64
C HIS A 53 -8.28 22.57 -9.32
N THR A 54 -8.38 21.65 -8.36
CA THR A 54 -8.93 22.00 -7.03
C THR A 54 -8.03 22.98 -6.26
N ALA A 55 -6.71 22.80 -6.32
CA ALA A 55 -5.78 23.63 -5.56
C ALA A 55 -5.60 25.04 -6.15
N ILE A 56 -5.66 25.20 -7.47
CA ILE A 56 -5.39 26.46 -8.18
C ILE A 56 -6.69 27.16 -8.58
N ASN A 57 -7.65 26.44 -9.17
CA ASN A 57 -8.89 27.03 -9.68
C ASN A 57 -9.99 27.07 -8.62
N GLY A 58 -9.79 26.45 -7.45
CA GLY A 58 -10.82 26.34 -6.41
C GLY A 58 -11.99 25.43 -6.79
N GLU A 59 -11.81 24.53 -7.76
CA GLU A 59 -12.85 23.60 -8.19
C GLU A 59 -13.02 22.45 -7.20
N SER A 60 -14.24 22.20 -6.74
CA SER A 60 -14.51 21.05 -5.87
C SER A 60 -14.66 19.76 -6.68
N ASN A 61 -13.91 18.72 -6.31
CA ASN A 61 -13.87 17.47 -7.04
C ASN A 61 -13.95 16.25 -6.11
N SER A 62 -14.69 15.23 -6.52
CA SER A 62 -14.62 13.90 -5.88
C SER A 62 -14.06 12.87 -6.87
N VAL A 63 -13.25 11.93 -6.40
CA VAL A 63 -12.66 10.87 -7.22
C VAL A 63 -12.49 9.60 -6.40
N LEU A 64 -12.78 8.45 -7.01
CA LEU A 64 -12.50 7.15 -6.42
C LEU A 64 -11.36 6.46 -7.17
N VAL A 65 -10.34 6.05 -6.43
CA VAL A 65 -9.21 5.28 -6.93
C VAL A 65 -9.42 3.82 -6.52
N ILE A 66 -9.71 2.97 -7.51
CA ILE A 66 -10.17 1.60 -7.32
C ILE A 66 -9.15 0.64 -7.90
N GLY A 67 -8.73 -0.36 -7.14
CA GLY A 67 -7.85 -1.41 -7.64
C GLY A 67 -7.48 -2.43 -6.57
N PRO A 68 -6.97 -3.61 -6.92
CA PRO A 68 -6.65 -4.65 -5.95
C PRO A 68 -5.68 -4.15 -4.87
N ARG A 69 -5.66 -4.85 -3.72
CA ARG A 69 -4.67 -4.55 -2.68
C ARG A 69 -3.28 -4.77 -3.29
N GLY A 70 -2.38 -3.81 -3.09
CA GLY A 70 -1.01 -3.86 -3.63
C GLY A 70 -0.78 -3.20 -4.99
N SER A 71 -1.83 -2.71 -5.66
CA SER A 71 -1.67 -1.97 -6.93
C SER A 71 -1.01 -0.59 -6.81
N GLY A 72 -0.60 -0.17 -5.61
CA GLY A 72 0.07 1.11 -5.39
C GLY A 72 -0.86 2.32 -5.29
N LYS A 73 -2.14 2.13 -4.92
CA LYS A 73 -3.12 3.23 -4.73
C LYS A 73 -2.59 4.35 -3.83
N THR A 74 -2.15 4.00 -2.63
CA THR A 74 -1.59 4.94 -1.65
C THR A 74 -0.32 5.59 -2.18
N LEU A 75 0.56 4.82 -2.82
CA LEU A 75 1.80 5.33 -3.43
C LEU A 75 1.52 6.37 -4.51
N LEU A 76 0.52 6.13 -5.37
CA LEU A 76 0.08 7.07 -6.40
C LEU A 76 -0.39 8.40 -5.78
N VAL A 77 -1.23 8.35 -4.74
CA VAL A 77 -1.66 9.57 -4.03
C VAL A 77 -0.47 10.28 -3.40
N CYS A 78 0.40 9.58 -2.66
CA CYS A 78 1.59 10.17 -2.05
C CYS A 78 2.49 10.87 -3.08
N HIS A 79 2.70 10.27 -4.24
CA HIS A 79 3.53 10.86 -5.31
C HIS A 79 2.86 12.11 -5.93
N VAL A 80 1.53 12.11 -6.07
CA VAL A 80 0.78 13.29 -6.53
C VAL A 80 0.87 14.40 -5.50
N LEU A 81 0.62 14.11 -4.21
CA LEU A 81 0.73 15.09 -3.13
C LEU A 81 2.11 15.70 -3.04
N LYS A 82 3.16 14.88 -3.14
CA LYS A 82 4.54 15.36 -3.11
C LYS A 82 4.79 16.38 -4.21
N LYS A 83 4.41 16.08 -5.46
CA LYS A 83 4.58 16.99 -6.59
C LYS A 83 3.74 18.28 -6.44
N LEU A 84 2.58 18.20 -5.80
CA LEU A 84 1.76 19.38 -5.50
C LEU A 84 2.41 20.27 -4.45
N LEU A 85 2.98 19.68 -3.40
CA LEU A 85 3.67 20.39 -2.32
C LEU A 85 4.99 21.05 -2.78
N GLU A 86 5.52 20.68 -3.94
CA GLU A 86 6.65 21.40 -4.57
C GLU A 86 6.23 22.79 -5.08
N ILE A 87 4.95 23.01 -5.36
CA ILE A 87 4.40 24.31 -5.78
C ILE A 87 4.16 25.16 -4.53
N LYS A 88 4.90 26.27 -4.39
CA LYS A 88 4.88 27.12 -3.20
C LYS A 88 3.49 27.67 -2.86
N GLU A 89 2.76 28.15 -3.87
CA GLU A 89 1.40 28.69 -3.72
C GLU A 89 0.43 27.64 -3.16
N VAL A 90 0.56 26.39 -3.59
CA VAL A 90 -0.28 25.28 -3.13
C VAL A 90 0.14 24.83 -1.73
N LYS A 91 1.44 24.81 -1.44
CA LYS A 91 1.97 24.36 -0.14
C LYS A 91 1.48 25.20 1.04
N GLU A 92 1.35 26.50 0.85
CA GLU A 92 0.89 27.42 1.92
C GLU A 92 -0.63 27.41 2.08
N ASN A 93 -1.36 27.06 1.01
CA ASN A 93 -2.81 27.15 0.96
C ASN A 93 -3.55 25.83 1.11
N ILE A 94 -2.93 24.66 0.87
CA ILE A 94 -3.65 23.38 0.91
C ILE A 94 -3.63 22.76 2.31
N LEU A 95 -4.81 22.41 2.82
CA LEU A 95 -4.96 21.60 4.02
C LEU A 95 -5.25 20.17 3.62
N GLN A 96 -4.55 19.23 4.24
CA GLN A 96 -4.70 17.80 3.95
C GLN A 96 -5.32 17.11 5.16
N VAL A 97 -6.34 16.30 4.91
CA VAL A 97 -6.99 15.48 5.91
C VAL A 97 -6.98 14.03 5.46
N HIS A 98 -6.27 13.19 6.20
CA HIS A 98 -6.12 11.76 5.95
C HIS A 98 -6.98 10.98 6.94
N LEU A 99 -8.00 10.29 6.43
CA LEU A 99 -8.84 9.38 7.20
C LEU A 99 -8.63 7.96 6.68
N ASN A 100 -8.65 6.98 7.58
CA ASN A 100 -8.56 5.57 7.29
C ASN A 100 -9.73 4.85 7.97
N GLY A 101 -10.52 4.12 7.19
CA GLY A 101 -11.70 3.40 7.68
C GLY A 101 -11.41 2.36 8.76
N LEU A 102 -10.16 1.87 8.87
CA LEU A 102 -9.74 0.97 9.94
C LEU A 102 -9.57 1.70 11.28
N LEU A 103 -9.20 2.97 11.25
CA LEU A 103 -8.99 3.78 12.46
C LEU A 103 -10.28 4.50 12.86
N GLN A 104 -10.97 5.11 11.90
CA GLN A 104 -12.21 5.84 12.16
C GLN A 104 -13.42 4.97 11.86
N THR A 105 -13.78 4.13 12.83
CA THR A 105 -14.91 3.19 12.77
C THR A 105 -16.30 3.85 12.86
N ASN A 106 -16.35 5.14 13.13
CA ASN A 106 -17.60 5.90 13.28
C ASN A 106 -17.41 7.34 12.80
N ASP A 107 -18.45 7.93 12.21
CA ASP A 107 -18.48 9.30 11.70
C ASP A 107 -18.08 10.33 12.77
N ARG A 108 -18.42 10.08 14.04
CA ARG A 108 -18.00 10.97 15.15
C ARG A 108 -16.49 10.98 15.38
N ILE A 109 -15.83 9.82 15.23
CA ILE A 109 -14.37 9.72 15.37
C ILE A 109 -13.71 10.37 14.17
N ALA A 110 -14.24 10.14 12.96
CA ALA A 110 -13.80 10.81 11.74
C ALA A 110 -13.85 12.33 11.89
N LEU A 111 -14.96 12.87 12.39
CA LEU A 111 -15.11 14.31 12.59
C LEU A 111 -14.10 14.89 13.60
N LYS A 112 -13.89 14.21 14.74
CA LYS A 112 -12.86 14.62 15.71
C LYS A 112 -11.47 14.62 15.09
N GLU A 113 -11.15 13.61 14.29
CA GLU A 113 -9.87 13.51 13.61
C GLU A 113 -9.71 14.59 12.53
N MET A 114 -10.78 14.93 11.81
CA MET A 114 -10.80 16.08 10.88
C MET A 114 -10.50 17.39 11.63
N THR A 115 -11.18 17.64 12.74
CA THR A 115 -10.95 18.84 13.57
C THR A 115 -9.51 18.92 14.06
N ARG A 116 -8.94 17.79 14.48
CA ARG A 116 -7.55 17.68 14.92
C ARG A 116 -6.57 17.99 13.79
N GLN A 117 -6.73 17.38 12.62
CA GLN A 117 -5.82 17.59 11.48
C GLN A 117 -5.92 19.00 10.88
N LEU A 118 -7.07 19.65 11.01
CA LEU A 118 -7.27 21.04 10.60
C LEU A 118 -6.82 22.06 11.67
N ASN A 119 -6.31 21.62 12.83
CA ASN A 119 -5.90 22.47 13.96
C ASN A 119 -7.02 23.40 14.48
N LEU A 120 -8.29 22.97 14.38
CA LEU A 120 -9.47 23.74 14.80
C LEU A 120 -9.97 23.36 16.20
N GLU A 121 -9.20 22.56 16.96
CA GLU A 121 -9.59 22.10 18.30
C GLU A 121 -9.91 23.25 19.26
N ASN A 122 -9.11 24.31 19.21
CA ASN A 122 -9.27 25.50 20.05
C ASN A 122 -10.56 26.28 19.76
N VAL A 123 -11.14 26.12 18.57
CA VAL A 123 -12.35 26.82 18.13
C VAL A 123 -13.62 26.01 18.46
N VAL A 124 -13.49 24.69 18.54
CA VAL A 124 -14.59 23.73 18.67
C VAL A 124 -14.82 23.29 20.12
N GLY A 125 -13.79 23.36 20.98
CA GLY A 125 -13.82 22.82 22.36
C GLY A 125 -15.01 23.27 23.23
N ASP A 126 -15.49 24.49 23.05
CA ASP A 126 -16.60 25.06 23.85
C ASP A 126 -17.97 25.00 23.16
N LYS A 127 -18.06 24.54 21.91
CA LYS A 127 -19.29 24.59 21.11
C LYS A 127 -19.95 23.21 20.98
N VAL A 128 -21.20 23.12 21.40
CA VAL A 128 -22.06 21.95 21.17
C VAL A 128 -22.82 22.14 19.86
N PHE A 129 -22.52 21.32 18.85
CA PHE A 129 -23.22 21.32 17.57
C PHE A 129 -24.42 20.37 17.60
N GLY A 130 -25.55 20.79 17.06
CA GLY A 130 -26.79 19.99 17.06
C GLY A 130 -26.74 18.86 16.03
N SER A 131 -26.17 19.14 14.84
CA SER A 131 -26.05 18.17 13.76
C SER A 131 -24.60 17.98 13.28
N PHE A 132 -24.35 16.83 12.64
CA PHE A 132 -23.05 16.55 12.01
C PHE A 132 -22.75 17.56 10.89
N ALA A 133 -23.77 17.91 10.10
CA ALA A 133 -23.66 18.86 9.00
C ALA A 133 -23.28 20.26 9.49
N GLU A 134 -23.86 20.73 10.59
CA GLU A 134 -23.50 22.01 11.21
C GLU A 134 -22.06 22.05 11.69
N ASN A 135 -21.59 20.98 12.35
CA ASN A 135 -20.20 20.93 12.81
C ASN A 135 -19.23 20.95 11.63
N LEU A 136 -19.51 20.15 10.60
CA LEU A 136 -18.64 20.11 9.42
C LEU A 136 -18.71 21.42 8.60
N ALA A 137 -19.88 22.03 8.46
CA ALA A 137 -20.03 23.36 7.86
C ALA A 137 -19.27 24.42 8.66
N PHE A 138 -19.36 24.40 9.99
CA PHE A 138 -18.64 25.32 10.87
C PHE A 138 -17.12 25.16 10.73
N LEU A 139 -16.61 23.92 10.69
CA LEU A 139 -15.19 23.65 10.45
C LEU A 139 -14.72 24.25 9.13
N LEU A 140 -15.52 24.12 8.08
CA LEU A 140 -15.18 24.63 6.75
C LEU A 140 -15.37 26.14 6.64
N GLU A 141 -16.36 26.73 7.32
CA GLU A 141 -16.53 28.18 7.43
C GLU A 141 -15.37 28.84 8.17
N ALA A 142 -14.83 28.19 9.21
CA ALA A 142 -13.62 28.66 9.88
C ALA A 142 -12.40 28.71 8.93
N LEU A 143 -12.43 27.93 7.85
CA LEU A 143 -11.40 27.91 6.80
C LEU A 143 -11.69 28.88 5.64
N LYS A 144 -12.91 29.42 5.54
CA LYS A 144 -13.27 30.49 4.61
C LYS A 144 -12.73 31.82 5.14
N LYS A 145 -11.55 32.24 4.68
CA LYS A 145 -11.05 33.61 4.91
C LYS A 145 -11.79 34.63 4.04
N GLY A 146 -13.07 34.89 4.31
CA GLY A 146 -13.82 36.06 3.85
C GLY A 146 -14.04 36.27 2.35
N ASP A 147 -13.25 35.66 1.46
CA ASP A 147 -13.30 35.85 0.01
C ASP A 147 -13.16 34.51 -0.74
N ARG A 148 -13.83 34.37 -1.88
CA ARG A 148 -13.85 33.13 -2.68
C ARG A 148 -12.46 32.79 -3.22
N ASP A 149 -11.71 33.80 -3.64
CA ASP A 149 -10.40 33.66 -4.31
C ASP A 149 -9.23 33.41 -3.34
N HIS A 150 -9.45 33.58 -2.03
CA HIS A 150 -8.47 33.30 -0.98
C HIS A 150 -8.91 32.18 -0.02
N SER A 151 -9.91 31.39 -0.43
CA SER A 151 -10.37 30.25 0.35
C SER A 151 -9.35 29.12 0.33
N CYS A 152 -9.12 28.51 1.50
CA CYS A 152 -8.11 27.49 1.70
C CYS A 152 -8.63 26.11 1.21
N PRO A 153 -8.09 25.52 0.12
CA PRO A 153 -8.55 24.23 -0.37
C PRO A 153 -8.26 23.11 0.62
N VAL A 154 -9.29 22.29 0.88
CA VAL A 154 -9.17 21.12 1.77
C VAL A 154 -9.21 19.83 0.96
N LEU A 155 -8.19 19.01 1.12
CA LEU A 155 -8.05 17.73 0.46
C LEU A 155 -8.31 16.60 1.46
N PHE A 156 -9.42 15.88 1.28
CA PHE A 156 -9.76 14.67 2.03
C PHE A 156 -9.27 13.44 1.30
N ILE A 157 -8.48 12.62 1.99
CA ILE A 157 -8.03 11.31 1.53
C ILE A 157 -8.64 10.27 2.45
N LEU A 158 -9.52 9.44 1.91
CA LEU A 158 -10.26 8.40 2.61
C LEU A 158 -9.70 7.03 2.20
N ASP A 159 -8.84 6.44 3.03
CA ASP A 159 -8.31 5.09 2.83
C ASP A 159 -9.25 4.01 3.37
N GLU A 160 -9.23 2.82 2.75
CA GLU A 160 -10.23 1.76 2.95
C GLU A 160 -11.66 2.32 2.89
N PHE A 161 -11.96 3.03 1.79
CA PHE A 161 -13.20 3.78 1.57
C PHE A 161 -14.48 2.95 1.78
N ASP A 162 -14.44 1.66 1.45
CA ASP A 162 -15.53 0.71 1.65
C ASP A 162 -16.00 0.61 3.10
N LEU A 163 -15.12 0.82 4.08
CA LEU A 163 -15.49 0.81 5.49
C LEU A 163 -16.37 2.03 5.85
N PHE A 164 -16.09 3.21 5.27
CA PHE A 164 -16.94 4.39 5.47
C PHE A 164 -18.33 4.24 4.85
N VAL A 165 -18.47 3.43 3.79
CA VAL A 165 -19.77 3.13 3.18
C VAL A 165 -20.64 2.26 4.11
N HIS A 166 -20.01 1.46 4.99
CA HIS A 166 -20.69 0.66 5.99
C HIS A 166 -21.10 1.45 7.25
N HIS A 167 -20.75 2.73 7.37
CA HIS A 167 -21.21 3.57 8.46
C HIS A 167 -22.72 3.79 8.39
N LYS A 168 -23.36 3.94 9.56
CA LYS A 168 -24.81 4.17 9.67
C LYS A 168 -25.21 5.41 8.88
N ASN A 169 -26.15 5.25 7.95
CA ASN A 169 -26.72 6.32 7.12
C ASN A 169 -25.70 7.10 6.27
N GLN A 170 -24.44 6.62 6.16
CA GLN A 170 -23.36 7.21 5.36
C GLN A 170 -23.22 8.73 5.55
N THR A 171 -23.35 9.23 6.79
CA THR A 171 -23.53 10.66 7.02
C THR A 171 -22.28 11.47 6.65
N LEU A 172 -21.08 10.97 6.97
CA LEU A 172 -19.82 11.60 6.56
C LEU A 172 -19.75 11.75 5.04
N LEU A 173 -19.98 10.66 4.29
CA LEU A 173 -19.88 10.65 2.83
C LEU A 173 -20.93 11.54 2.17
N TYR A 174 -22.17 11.51 2.68
CA TYR A 174 -23.23 12.39 2.20
C TYR A 174 -22.81 13.86 2.32
N ASN A 175 -22.35 14.28 3.49
CA ASN A 175 -22.00 15.68 3.73
C ASN A 175 -20.76 16.10 2.93
N LEU A 176 -19.73 15.26 2.84
CA LEU A 176 -18.54 15.56 2.03
C LEU A 176 -18.87 15.74 0.54
N PHE A 177 -19.71 14.87 -0.03
CA PHE A 177 -20.10 14.97 -1.43
C PHE A 177 -21.11 16.10 -1.70
N ASP A 178 -22.04 16.37 -0.77
CA ASP A 178 -22.97 17.51 -0.88
C ASP A 178 -22.20 18.84 -0.90
N ILE A 179 -21.16 18.96 -0.08
CA ILE A 179 -20.31 20.17 -0.06
C ILE A 179 -19.41 20.24 -1.30
N SER A 180 -18.88 19.11 -1.75
CA SER A 180 -18.16 19.05 -3.02
C SER A 180 -19.03 19.51 -4.20
N GLN A 181 -20.36 19.33 -4.15
CA GLN A 181 -21.26 19.74 -5.21
C GLN A 181 -21.72 21.20 -5.10
N SER A 182 -21.90 21.71 -3.88
CA SER A 182 -22.36 23.10 -3.65
C SER A 182 -21.31 24.17 -3.95
N ALA A 183 -20.04 23.79 -4.18
CA ALA A 183 -18.93 24.65 -4.62
C ALA A 183 -18.72 25.92 -3.77
N GLN A 184 -19.14 25.91 -2.50
CA GLN A 184 -18.96 27.05 -1.60
C GLN A 184 -17.56 27.08 -0.97
N THR A 185 -16.95 25.92 -0.78
CA THR A 185 -15.57 25.74 -0.34
C THR A 185 -14.86 24.82 -1.32
N PRO A 186 -13.63 25.14 -1.74
CA PRO A 186 -12.83 24.26 -2.56
C PRO A 186 -12.47 23.00 -1.77
N ILE A 187 -13.08 21.87 -2.14
CA ILE A 187 -12.83 20.58 -1.50
C ILE A 187 -12.52 19.53 -2.56
N ALA A 188 -11.46 18.75 -2.32
CA ALA A 188 -11.20 17.53 -3.06
C ALA A 188 -11.38 16.30 -2.17
N VAL A 189 -12.21 15.33 -2.60
CA VAL A 189 -12.41 14.06 -1.88
C VAL A 189 -11.83 12.91 -2.73
N ILE A 190 -10.79 12.26 -2.21
CA ILE A 190 -10.15 11.09 -2.82
C ILE A 190 -10.47 9.87 -1.97
N GLY A 191 -11.26 8.94 -2.50
CA GLY A 191 -11.48 7.64 -1.86
C GLY A 191 -10.57 6.57 -2.45
N LEU A 192 -9.92 5.78 -1.60
CA LEU A 192 -9.13 4.61 -1.99
C LEU A 192 -9.87 3.34 -1.57
N THR A 193 -10.13 2.43 -2.51
CA THR A 193 -10.72 1.12 -2.17
C THR A 193 -10.19 0.01 -3.04
N CYS A 194 -10.28 -1.22 -2.56
CA CYS A 194 -10.08 -2.42 -3.36
C CYS A 194 -11.36 -3.04 -3.91
N ARG A 195 -12.54 -2.56 -3.49
CA ARG A 195 -13.83 -3.08 -3.93
C ARG A 195 -14.25 -2.46 -5.26
N LEU A 196 -14.55 -3.31 -6.25
CA LEU A 196 -15.03 -2.88 -7.57
C LEU A 196 -16.51 -2.48 -7.54
N ASP A 197 -17.28 -3.11 -6.66
CA ASP A 197 -18.72 -2.93 -6.43
C ASP A 197 -19.05 -1.73 -5.53
N ILE A 198 -18.07 -0.86 -5.22
CA ILE A 198 -18.22 0.21 -4.24
C ILE A 198 -19.37 1.18 -4.54
N LEU A 199 -19.68 1.43 -5.82
CA LEU A 199 -20.78 2.30 -6.22
C LEU A 199 -22.17 1.72 -5.96
N GLU A 200 -22.27 0.41 -5.77
CA GLU A 200 -23.54 -0.27 -5.48
C GLU A 200 -23.82 -0.25 -3.98
N LEU A 201 -22.77 -0.21 -3.16
CA LEU A 201 -22.86 -0.11 -1.70
C LEU A 201 -23.27 1.30 -1.23
N MET A 202 -23.05 2.32 -2.06
CA MET A 202 -23.48 3.69 -1.76
C MET A 202 -25.01 3.80 -1.84
N GLU A 203 -25.60 4.50 -0.86
CA GLU A 203 -27.01 4.87 -0.93
C GLU A 203 -27.29 5.79 -2.13
N LYS A 204 -28.50 5.69 -2.70
CA LYS A 204 -28.89 6.49 -3.88
C LYS A 204 -28.63 7.99 -3.71
N ARG A 205 -28.88 8.53 -2.52
CA ARG A 205 -28.67 9.96 -2.20
C ARG A 205 -27.20 10.39 -2.15
N VAL A 206 -26.29 9.47 -1.78
CA VAL A 206 -24.84 9.70 -1.74
C VAL A 206 -24.27 9.52 -3.14
N LYS A 207 -24.64 8.43 -3.81
CA LYS A 207 -24.24 8.12 -5.19
C LYS A 207 -24.59 9.24 -6.15
N SER A 208 -25.77 9.85 -6.03
CA SER A 208 -26.20 10.94 -6.91
C SER A 208 -25.36 12.23 -6.76
N ARG A 209 -24.69 12.42 -5.63
CA ARG A 209 -23.85 13.61 -5.35
C ARG A 209 -22.38 13.40 -5.71
N PHE A 210 -21.99 12.15 -5.93
CA PHE A 210 -20.65 11.80 -6.35
C PHE A 210 -20.44 12.20 -7.82
N SER A 211 -19.25 12.71 -8.17
CA SER A 211 -18.92 13.16 -9.52
C SER A 211 -18.88 12.05 -10.59
N HIS A 212 -19.06 10.79 -10.17
CA HIS A 212 -18.91 9.57 -10.98
C HIS A 212 -17.52 9.37 -11.61
N ARG A 213 -16.49 10.10 -11.14
CA ARG A 213 -15.11 9.93 -11.64
C ARG A 213 -14.40 8.77 -10.94
N GLN A 214 -14.01 7.77 -11.71
CA GLN A 214 -13.31 6.59 -11.22
C GLN A 214 -11.99 6.40 -11.93
N ILE A 215 -10.94 6.14 -11.16
CA ILE A 215 -9.61 5.80 -11.66
C ILE A 215 -9.33 4.36 -11.29
N TYR A 216 -9.31 3.49 -12.30
CA TYR A 216 -8.98 2.08 -12.11
C TYR A 216 -7.46 1.86 -12.18
N LEU A 217 -6.93 1.25 -11.12
CA LEU A 217 -5.55 0.80 -11.01
C LEU A 217 -5.52 -0.71 -11.13
N MET A 218 -5.51 -1.19 -12.36
CA MET A 218 -5.35 -2.62 -12.66
C MET A 218 -3.88 -2.93 -12.92
N ASN A 219 -3.41 -4.07 -12.43
CA ASN A 219 -2.04 -4.54 -12.66
C ASN A 219 -1.94 -5.14 -14.07
N SER A 220 -1.92 -4.30 -15.10
CA SER A 220 -1.74 -4.68 -16.50
C SER A 220 -0.25 -4.72 -16.87
N PHE A 221 0.55 -5.47 -16.13
CA PHE A 221 1.96 -5.65 -16.45
C PHE A 221 2.16 -6.87 -17.34
N ASP A 222 3.01 -6.74 -18.35
CA ASP A 222 3.60 -7.88 -19.04
C ASP A 222 4.76 -8.45 -18.23
N PHE A 223 5.10 -9.72 -18.44
CA PHE A 223 6.24 -10.34 -17.77
C PHE A 223 7.56 -9.60 -18.05
N LYS A 224 7.74 -9.07 -19.27
CA LYS A 224 8.91 -8.23 -19.60
C LYS A 224 8.98 -6.97 -18.74
N THR A 225 7.84 -6.29 -18.55
CA THR A 225 7.73 -5.13 -17.68
C THR A 225 8.00 -5.52 -16.22
N TYR A 226 7.49 -6.67 -15.77
CA TYR A 226 7.75 -7.20 -14.44
C TYR A 226 9.26 -7.45 -14.20
N LEU A 227 9.97 -8.05 -15.15
CA LEU A 227 11.42 -8.21 -15.08
C LEU A 227 12.17 -6.88 -15.04
N ASN A 228 11.73 -5.89 -15.82
CA ASN A 228 12.29 -4.55 -15.78
C ASN A 228 12.08 -3.87 -14.42
N ILE A 229 10.91 -4.05 -13.81
CA ILE A 229 10.65 -3.59 -12.44
C ILE A 229 11.62 -4.25 -11.47
N CYS A 230 11.78 -5.59 -11.52
CA CYS A 230 12.76 -6.31 -10.69
C CYS A 230 14.18 -5.71 -10.84
N LYS A 231 14.60 -5.47 -12.10
CA LYS A 231 15.90 -4.90 -12.43
C LYS A 231 16.07 -3.51 -11.83
N GLU A 232 15.13 -2.59 -12.07
CA GLU A 232 15.19 -1.22 -11.53
C GLU A 232 15.20 -1.22 -10.00
N GLN A 233 14.45 -2.14 -9.39
CA GLN A 233 14.30 -2.24 -7.94
C GLN A 233 15.52 -2.82 -7.23
N LEU A 234 16.29 -3.71 -7.87
CA LEU A 234 17.56 -4.22 -7.34
C LEU A 234 18.76 -3.35 -7.73
N SER A 235 18.62 -2.49 -8.75
CA SER A 235 19.71 -1.64 -9.22
C SER A 235 19.99 -0.49 -8.24
N LEU A 236 21.27 -0.14 -8.11
CA LEU A 236 21.69 0.99 -7.28
C LEU A 236 21.51 2.32 -8.01
N PRO A 237 21.07 3.37 -7.28
CA PRO A 237 20.85 4.68 -7.87
C PRO A 237 22.19 5.42 -8.08
N PRO A 238 22.25 6.40 -8.99
CA PRO A 238 23.50 7.09 -9.37
C PRO A 238 24.10 7.96 -8.24
N GLU A 239 23.31 8.29 -7.21
CA GLU A 239 23.76 9.04 -6.02
C GLU A 239 24.63 8.22 -5.06
N PHE A 240 24.85 6.93 -5.35
CA PHE A 240 25.70 6.07 -4.52
C PHE A 240 27.19 6.49 -4.61
N PRO A 241 27.95 6.45 -3.50
CA PRO A 241 29.28 7.08 -3.43
C PRO A 241 30.31 6.54 -4.44
N GLU A 242 30.28 5.23 -4.71
CA GLU A 242 31.32 4.55 -5.48
C GLU A 242 30.81 4.07 -6.85
N LYS A 243 31.17 4.80 -7.91
CA LYS A 243 30.68 4.52 -9.28
C LYS A 243 31.14 3.16 -9.83
N SER A 244 32.35 2.72 -9.49
CA SER A 244 32.89 1.39 -9.84
C SER A 244 32.03 0.26 -9.27
N PHE A 245 31.60 0.41 -8.01
CA PHE A 245 30.77 -0.57 -7.33
C PHE A 245 29.36 -0.64 -7.97
N ILE A 246 28.75 0.50 -8.28
CA ILE A 246 27.44 0.57 -8.96
C ILE A 246 27.48 -0.21 -10.28
N GLN A 247 28.51 0.01 -11.10
CA GLN A 247 28.62 -0.65 -12.40
C GLN A 247 28.78 -2.18 -12.23
N LYS A 248 29.60 -2.62 -11.28
CA LYS A 248 29.77 -4.05 -10.97
C LYS A 248 28.46 -4.67 -10.48
N TRP A 249 27.78 -4.01 -9.55
CA TRP A 249 26.50 -4.44 -8.99
C TRP A 249 25.41 -4.54 -10.07
N ASN A 250 25.19 -3.47 -10.83
CA ASN A 250 24.12 -3.44 -11.84
C ASN A 250 24.36 -4.45 -12.98
N ARG A 251 25.63 -4.68 -13.38
CA ARG A 251 25.98 -5.76 -14.33
C ARG A 251 25.69 -7.14 -13.75
N HIS A 252 26.03 -7.35 -12.48
CA HIS A 252 25.75 -8.60 -11.79
C HIS A 252 24.24 -8.87 -11.67
N ILE A 253 23.43 -7.87 -11.29
CA ILE A 253 21.97 -7.98 -11.26
C ILE A 253 21.40 -8.31 -12.65
N GLN A 254 21.95 -7.71 -13.71
CA GLN A 254 21.52 -8.05 -15.07
C GLN A 254 21.82 -9.51 -15.41
N SER A 255 23.03 -9.99 -15.14
CA SER A 255 23.38 -11.41 -15.35
C SER A 255 22.52 -12.35 -14.50
N LEU A 256 22.16 -11.94 -13.28
CA LEU A 256 21.32 -12.74 -12.38
C LEU A 256 19.89 -12.88 -12.91
N LEU A 257 19.32 -11.82 -13.48
CA LEU A 257 17.97 -11.83 -14.06
C LEU A 257 17.90 -12.53 -15.43
N GLU A 258 19.05 -12.76 -16.07
CA GLU A 258 19.16 -13.56 -17.29
C GLU A 258 19.27 -15.07 -17.00
N ASP A 259 19.52 -15.47 -15.74
CA ASP A 259 19.61 -16.88 -15.33
C ASP A 259 18.24 -17.57 -15.41
N ILE A 260 18.21 -18.77 -16.00
CA ILE A 260 16.99 -19.54 -16.26
C ILE A 260 16.24 -19.88 -14.97
N LYS A 261 16.96 -20.20 -13.89
CA LYS A 261 16.32 -20.58 -12.61
C LYS A 261 15.67 -19.37 -11.96
N VAL A 262 16.31 -18.20 -12.04
CA VAL A 262 15.75 -16.94 -11.51
C VAL A 262 14.54 -16.51 -12.34
N GLN A 263 14.62 -16.63 -13.67
CA GLN A 263 13.49 -16.34 -14.55
C GLN A 263 12.30 -17.26 -14.28
N ASP A 264 12.53 -18.57 -14.09
CA ASP A 264 11.47 -19.51 -13.77
C ASP A 264 10.80 -19.17 -12.42
N VAL A 265 11.57 -18.81 -11.39
CA VAL A 265 11.02 -18.32 -10.11
C VAL A 265 10.13 -17.09 -10.31
N LEU A 266 10.62 -16.07 -11.02
CA LEU A 266 9.88 -14.83 -11.25
C LEU A 266 8.66 -15.04 -12.15
N GLN A 267 8.76 -15.91 -13.15
CA GLN A 267 7.67 -16.25 -14.06
C GLN A 267 6.56 -16.99 -13.32
N ASN A 268 6.93 -17.99 -12.50
CA ASN A 268 5.99 -18.71 -11.66
C ASN A 268 5.33 -17.80 -10.62
N GLN A 269 6.06 -16.83 -10.07
CA GLN A 269 5.48 -15.82 -9.19
C GLN A 269 4.50 -14.91 -9.95
N PHE A 270 4.88 -14.42 -11.13
CA PHE A 270 4.08 -13.52 -11.95
C PHE A 270 2.74 -14.15 -12.39
N TYR A 271 2.75 -15.42 -12.78
CA TYR A 271 1.51 -16.11 -13.16
C TYR A 271 0.60 -16.42 -11.97
N TYR A 272 1.17 -16.66 -10.79
CA TYR A 272 0.39 -16.89 -9.57
C TYR A 272 -0.20 -15.57 -9.02
N ASN A 273 0.65 -14.55 -8.86
CA ASN A 273 0.29 -13.24 -8.30
C ASN A 273 0.95 -12.10 -9.08
N LYS A 274 0.13 -11.27 -9.75
CA LYS A 274 0.59 -10.04 -10.40
C LYS A 274 0.72 -8.84 -9.42
N ASP A 275 1.00 -9.08 -8.14
CA ASP A 275 1.18 -8.04 -7.12
C ASP A 275 2.68 -7.69 -6.94
N LEU A 276 3.01 -6.40 -7.04
CA LEU A 276 4.37 -5.90 -6.83
C LEU A 276 4.82 -6.01 -5.37
N ARG A 277 3.90 -6.05 -4.40
CA ARG A 277 4.28 -6.25 -2.99
C ARG A 277 4.84 -7.64 -2.75
N CYS A 278 4.25 -8.67 -3.37
CA CYS A 278 4.79 -10.02 -3.30
C CYS A 278 6.18 -10.08 -3.93
N LEU A 279 6.41 -9.34 -5.03
CA LEU A 279 7.74 -9.20 -5.62
C LEU A 279 8.71 -8.60 -4.61
N PHE A 280 8.38 -7.45 -4.00
CA PHE A 280 9.25 -6.79 -3.03
C PHE A 280 9.56 -7.67 -1.81
N MET A 281 8.60 -8.48 -1.36
CA MET A 281 8.84 -9.47 -0.31
C MET A 281 9.87 -10.52 -0.73
N LEU A 282 9.78 -11.07 -1.95
CA LEU A 282 10.78 -12.01 -2.48
C LEU A 282 12.16 -11.35 -2.57
N LEU A 283 12.22 -10.14 -3.13
CA LEU A 283 13.48 -9.40 -3.30
C LEU A 283 14.11 -9.06 -1.94
N MET A 284 13.30 -8.69 -0.95
CA MET A 284 13.76 -8.42 0.41
C MET A 284 14.38 -9.68 1.02
N LEU A 285 13.69 -10.82 0.97
CA LEU A 285 14.20 -12.08 1.50
C LEU A 285 15.49 -12.52 0.79
N ALA A 286 15.58 -12.38 -0.53
CA ALA A 286 16.79 -12.68 -1.29
C ALA A 286 17.95 -11.71 -0.95
N SER A 287 17.64 -10.47 -0.57
CA SER A 287 18.64 -9.46 -0.20
C SER A 287 19.13 -9.55 1.25
N ASN A 288 18.40 -10.24 2.14
CA ASN A 288 18.77 -10.37 3.55
C ASN A 288 20.11 -11.11 3.75
N ASN A 289 20.44 -12.05 2.87
CA ASN A 289 21.66 -12.84 2.96
C ASN A 289 22.94 -12.06 2.56
N ILE A 290 22.81 -10.84 2.04
CA ILE A 290 23.95 -10.03 1.63
C ILE A 290 24.77 -9.67 2.88
N THR A 291 26.03 -10.06 2.93
CA THR A 291 26.94 -9.76 4.05
C THR A 291 28.34 -9.45 3.52
N ALA A 292 29.27 -9.05 4.39
CA ALA A 292 30.66 -8.83 3.96
C ALA A 292 31.32 -10.09 3.37
N SER A 293 30.90 -11.29 3.81
CA SER A 293 31.34 -12.59 3.27
C SER A 293 30.54 -13.04 2.03
N HIS A 294 29.33 -12.50 1.85
CA HIS A 294 28.46 -12.78 0.72
C HIS A 294 27.97 -11.47 0.07
N PRO A 295 28.82 -10.79 -0.71
CA PRO A 295 28.59 -9.40 -1.12
C PRO A 295 27.58 -9.23 -2.27
N TYR A 296 27.13 -10.31 -2.90
CA TYR A 296 26.26 -10.29 -4.08
C TYR A 296 25.13 -11.31 -3.95
N ILE A 297 23.96 -10.99 -4.51
CA ILE A 297 22.78 -11.89 -4.49
C ILE A 297 22.99 -13.05 -5.47
N ARG A 298 23.08 -14.27 -4.98
CA ARG A 298 23.25 -15.45 -5.85
C ARG A 298 21.90 -16.05 -6.23
N VAL A 299 21.94 -16.92 -7.24
CA VAL A 299 20.77 -17.72 -7.67
C VAL A 299 20.23 -18.57 -6.51
N SER A 300 21.10 -19.09 -5.62
CA SER A 300 20.70 -19.85 -4.44
C SER A 300 19.82 -19.04 -3.49
N ASP A 301 20.14 -17.76 -3.27
CA ASP A 301 19.36 -16.88 -2.37
C ASP A 301 17.94 -16.65 -2.91
N PHE A 302 17.80 -16.47 -4.23
CA PHE A 302 16.49 -16.37 -4.88
C PHE A 302 15.67 -17.65 -4.74
N LEU A 303 16.31 -18.82 -4.88
CA LEU A 303 15.65 -20.11 -4.74
C LEU A 303 15.22 -20.36 -3.28
N GLU A 304 16.07 -20.01 -2.31
CA GLU A 304 15.75 -20.10 -0.89
C GLU A 304 14.62 -19.14 -0.51
N ALA A 305 14.69 -17.89 -0.94
CA ALA A 305 13.63 -16.90 -0.73
C ALA A 305 12.29 -17.37 -1.33
N ASN A 306 12.31 -17.94 -2.54
CA ASN A 306 11.10 -18.48 -3.15
C ASN A 306 10.54 -19.68 -2.39
N LYS A 307 11.39 -20.56 -1.85
CA LYS A 307 10.94 -21.67 -0.99
C LYS A 307 10.20 -21.11 0.23
N VAL A 308 10.78 -20.14 0.94
CA VAL A 308 10.15 -19.51 2.11
C VAL A 308 8.80 -18.88 1.75
N CYS A 309 8.72 -18.15 0.63
CA CYS A 309 7.47 -17.55 0.16
C CYS A 309 6.38 -18.56 -0.21
N ARG A 310 6.76 -19.78 -0.62
CA ARG A 310 5.83 -20.83 -1.11
C ARG A 310 5.57 -21.95 -0.11
N MET A 311 6.18 -21.90 1.07
CA MET A 311 6.00 -22.92 2.09
C MET A 311 4.52 -23.04 2.47
N ASP A 312 3.98 -24.26 2.39
CA ASP A 312 2.64 -24.54 2.88
C ASP A 312 2.69 -24.55 4.42
N THR A 313 2.03 -23.56 5.02
CA THR A 313 1.96 -23.41 6.47
C THR A 313 1.27 -24.61 7.12
N LYS A 314 0.27 -25.21 6.48
CA LYS A 314 -0.42 -26.39 7.02
C LYS A 314 0.48 -27.62 7.00
N ALA A 315 1.18 -27.87 5.90
CA ALA A 315 2.13 -28.98 5.80
C ALA A 315 3.24 -28.86 6.86
N ASN A 316 3.79 -27.66 7.07
CA ASN A 316 4.81 -27.42 8.09
C ASN A 316 4.30 -27.67 9.51
N ILE A 317 3.05 -27.31 9.81
CA ILE A 317 2.43 -27.60 11.11
C ILE A 317 2.30 -29.12 11.30
N VAL A 318 1.86 -29.84 10.27
CA VAL A 318 1.70 -31.32 10.32
C VAL A 318 3.04 -32.02 10.56
N HIS A 319 4.14 -31.53 9.98
CA HIS A 319 5.48 -32.07 10.24
C HIS A 319 5.95 -31.94 11.70
N GLY A 320 5.40 -30.99 12.46
CA GLY A 320 5.75 -30.76 13.86
C GLY A 320 4.92 -31.54 14.87
N LEU A 321 3.93 -32.33 14.43
CA LEU A 321 3.04 -33.08 15.30
C LEU A 321 3.73 -34.29 15.92
N SER A 322 3.28 -34.66 17.12
CA SER A 322 3.67 -35.93 17.74
C SER A 322 3.06 -37.11 16.98
N VAL A 323 3.63 -38.31 17.19
CA VAL A 323 3.14 -39.54 16.55
C VAL A 323 1.67 -39.81 16.90
N LEU A 324 1.27 -39.54 18.16
CA LEU A 324 -0.11 -39.72 18.61
C LEU A 324 -1.07 -38.79 17.85
N GLU A 325 -0.74 -37.50 17.74
CA GLU A 325 -1.56 -36.53 17.00
C GLU A 325 -1.66 -36.90 15.52
N LEU A 326 -0.58 -37.43 14.93
CA LEU A 326 -0.58 -37.93 13.56
C LEU A 326 -1.48 -39.16 13.39
N CYS A 327 -1.45 -40.13 14.32
CA CYS A 327 -2.34 -41.29 14.33
C CYS A 327 -3.82 -40.86 14.42
N LEU A 328 -4.13 -39.89 15.28
CA LEU A 328 -5.47 -39.33 15.39
C LEU A 328 -5.92 -38.68 14.06
N ILE A 329 -5.04 -37.93 13.38
CA ILE A 329 -5.34 -37.37 12.06
C ILE A 329 -5.58 -38.47 11.01
N ILE A 330 -4.82 -39.56 11.06
CA ILE A 330 -5.02 -40.71 10.17
C ILE A 330 -6.38 -41.36 10.44
N ALA A 331 -6.75 -41.58 11.70
CA ALA A 331 -8.06 -42.11 12.09
C ALA A 331 -9.20 -41.17 11.64
N MET A 332 -9.05 -39.86 11.84
CA MET A 332 -10.00 -38.84 11.35
C MET A 332 -10.14 -38.90 9.83
N LYS A 333 -9.03 -39.07 9.10
CA LYS A 333 -9.07 -39.22 7.64
C LYS A 333 -9.84 -40.48 7.23
N HIS A 334 -9.59 -41.63 7.86
CA HIS A 334 -10.33 -42.87 7.56
C HIS A 334 -11.82 -42.75 7.84
N LEU A 335 -12.20 -42.08 8.93
CA LEU A 335 -13.61 -41.79 9.22
C LEU A 335 -14.20 -40.86 8.14
N ASN A 336 -13.48 -39.82 7.76
CA ASN A 336 -13.93 -38.90 6.71
C ASN A 336 -14.12 -39.61 5.36
N ASP A 337 -13.24 -40.55 5.02
CA ASP A 337 -13.32 -41.36 3.79
C ASP A 337 -14.47 -42.39 3.86
N THR A 338 -14.71 -42.99 5.04
CA THR A 338 -15.76 -44.01 5.24
C THR A 338 -17.16 -43.41 5.31
N TYR A 339 -17.29 -42.23 5.92
CA TYR A 339 -18.56 -41.53 6.12
C TYR A 339 -18.73 -40.34 5.16
N GLU A 340 -18.00 -40.31 4.04
CA GLU A 340 -18.15 -39.35 2.94
C GLU A 340 -18.17 -37.86 3.36
N GLY A 341 -17.33 -37.47 4.31
CA GLY A 341 -17.25 -36.07 4.77
C GLY A 341 -18.22 -35.69 5.89
N GLU A 342 -18.99 -36.63 6.43
CA GLU A 342 -19.82 -36.39 7.61
C GLU A 342 -18.95 -36.07 8.85
N PRO A 343 -19.41 -35.17 9.74
CA PRO A 343 -18.66 -34.80 10.93
C PRO A 343 -18.57 -35.97 11.92
N PHE A 344 -17.39 -36.18 12.50
CA PHE A 344 -17.13 -37.19 13.53
C PHE A 344 -16.88 -36.54 14.90
N ASN A 345 -17.11 -37.31 15.97
CA ASN A 345 -16.83 -36.87 17.34
C ASN A 345 -15.55 -37.53 17.90
N PHE A 346 -15.07 -37.04 19.05
CA PHE A 346 -13.85 -37.57 19.68
C PHE A 346 -13.95 -39.07 19.98
N GLN A 347 -15.13 -39.57 20.39
CA GLN A 347 -15.31 -40.99 20.66
C GLN A 347 -15.11 -41.82 19.39
N MET A 348 -15.65 -41.41 18.25
CA MET A 348 -15.47 -42.12 16.99
C MET A 348 -13.99 -42.20 16.57
N VAL A 349 -13.24 -41.11 16.75
CA VAL A 349 -11.79 -41.09 16.45
C VAL A 349 -11.02 -42.02 17.38
N TYR A 350 -11.31 -41.96 18.68
CA TYR A 350 -10.68 -42.84 19.69
C TYR A 350 -10.97 -44.33 19.43
N HIS A 351 -12.19 -44.68 19.03
CA HIS A 351 -12.55 -46.05 18.67
C HIS A 351 -11.98 -46.46 17.31
N GLY A 352 -11.87 -45.53 16.36
CA GLY A 352 -11.23 -45.76 15.05
C GLY A 352 -9.74 -46.07 15.16
N GLU A 353 -9.03 -45.47 16.10
CA GLU A 353 -7.62 -45.75 16.39
C GLU A 353 -7.42 -47.19 16.91
N LEU A 354 -8.36 -47.70 17.71
CA LEU A 354 -8.36 -49.09 18.20
C LEU A 354 -8.65 -50.14 17.11
N ILE A 355 -9.27 -49.74 16.00
CA ILE A 355 -9.62 -50.65 14.89
C ILE A 355 -8.50 -50.67 13.83
N GLY A 356 -7.70 -49.61 13.71
CA GLY A 356 -6.59 -49.49 12.76
C GLY A 356 -5.22 -49.93 13.26
N VAL A 357 -5.10 -50.29 14.55
CA VAL A 357 -3.88 -50.87 15.14
C VAL A 357 -4.17 -52.31 15.58
N PHE A 358 -4.47 -53.20 14.61
CA PHE A 358 -4.16 -54.63 14.61
C PHE A 358 -4.20 -55.18 13.19
#